data_AF-A0A813L2Y9-F1
#
_entry.id   AF-A0A813L2Y9-F1
#
_cell.length_a   1.000
_cell.length_b   1.000
_cell.length_c   1.000
_cell.angle_alpha   90.00
_cell.angle_beta   90.00
_cell.angle_gamma   90.00
#
_symmetry.space_group_name_H-M   'P 1'
#
loop_
_entity.id
_entity.type
_entity.pdbx_description
1 polymer ?
#
loop_
_entity_poly.entity_id
_entity_poly.type
_entity_poly.pdbx_seq_one_letter_code
_entity_poly.pdbx_strand_id
1 'polypeptide(L)'
;MPRICVVVFLLAPVSCLWERSGGSQDCFTDAGTEEYCCDTARHGPLGCDECWEEGRTYEDCCLVPQEDPCNWEKVQSQLGSSPGATKVFASLSDMHFEDRAFVMETVRSGCCSHYHVTECWNNSSSIFDMSSDYVQCCFPKLVGMLRSPPPTWLRDEIQRATNGRRESSPGALDAFEQQCSLISEGMGDGRGRGAFCRIQMCRGHVTVQTSCNISFMAGGTSNLDRDTDVHGYLEAFVRALHILRDLAQDSLEVDMFISVQDMVMHNYSVPVASFNSYLETPDVMLLPAEWQLTSVAQRYYRKITLLDTIPWDEKLPVVFWRGGLGAAHSFWSSGQDQPPDVPMNCKLEDQFHQRAFNASNWYWHPRGRLCLLSTYSSDVDAKITNLNALRQIPEDQAASVQRTLERAGLWSRGHPVEDFLKYKYLIIPDISDRLYYLSWINAVLFIPKSAVKQWGMSLLQPWKHYIPLEHDLGDLVAKIAWAQSHQEACRRIAAQASALSRHIFSPDVSLLYLYHLLKSQEVSSGACNRDTRFNDREG
;
A
#
# COMPACT_ATOMS: atom_id res chain seq x y z
N MET A 1 -5.72 -30.54 58.34
CA MET A 1 -5.89 -29.15 58.84
C MET A 1 -4.94 -28.99 60.01
N PRO A 2 -4.02 -28.00 59.97
CA PRO A 2 -4.41 -26.60 60.16
C PRO A 2 -3.80 -25.59 59.16
N ARG A 3 -4.63 -24.57 58.90
CA ARG A 3 -4.38 -23.12 58.71
C ARG A 3 -3.18 -22.62 57.87
N ILE A 4 -3.55 -22.19 56.65
CA ILE A 4 -3.34 -20.86 56.05
C ILE A 4 -1.94 -20.23 56.25
N CYS A 5 -1.12 -20.31 55.19
CA CYS A 5 -0.33 -19.16 54.74
C CYS A 5 -0.92 -18.72 53.39
N VAL A 6 -1.49 -17.53 53.38
CA VAL A 6 -1.79 -16.77 52.17
C VAL A 6 -0.43 -16.43 51.55
N VAL A 7 -0.02 -17.17 50.51
CA VAL A 7 0.99 -16.66 49.59
C VAL A 7 0.23 -15.90 48.53
N VAL A 8 0.27 -14.59 48.69
CA VAL A 8 -0.09 -13.62 47.66
C VAL A 8 0.74 -13.99 46.42
N PHE A 9 0.11 -14.56 45.40
CA PHE A 9 0.66 -14.52 44.05
C PHE A 9 0.60 -13.05 43.64
N LEU A 10 1.65 -12.30 43.99
CA LEU A 10 1.90 -11.01 43.37
C LEU A 10 2.12 -11.32 41.89
N LEU A 11 1.12 -10.95 41.08
CA LEU A 11 1.33 -10.61 39.68
C LEU A 11 2.58 -9.74 39.64
N ALA A 12 3.69 -10.27 39.13
CA ALA A 12 4.81 -9.41 38.77
C ALA A 12 4.22 -8.39 37.77
N PRO A 13 4.41 -7.08 37.96
CA PRO A 13 3.94 -6.11 36.99
C PRO A 13 4.56 -6.46 35.64
N VAL A 14 3.77 -6.36 34.56
CA VAL A 14 4.17 -6.78 33.21
C VAL A 14 5.41 -5.99 32.74
N SER A 15 5.65 -4.81 33.32
CA SER A 15 6.89 -4.05 33.15
C SER A 15 8.15 -4.83 33.51
N CYS A 16 8.12 -5.76 34.48
CA CYS A 16 9.23 -6.65 34.80
C CYS A 16 9.35 -7.87 33.87
N LEU A 17 8.31 -8.21 33.08
CA LEU A 17 8.39 -9.24 32.03
C LEU A 17 9.14 -8.73 30.80
N TRP A 18 9.45 -7.43 30.74
CA TRP A 18 10.05 -6.72 29.61
C TRP A 18 11.35 -5.98 29.97
N GLU A 19 11.95 -6.23 31.15
CA GLU A 19 13.31 -5.77 31.45
C GLU A 19 14.34 -6.50 30.55
N ARG A 20 14.50 -5.96 29.33
CA ARG A 20 15.56 -6.14 28.32
C ARG A 20 15.78 -7.53 27.71
N SER A 21 15.44 -7.64 26.42
CA SER A 21 16.42 -7.67 25.32
C SER A 21 15.70 -7.30 23.99
N GLY A 22 16.20 -6.46 23.08
CA GLY A 22 17.57 -6.00 22.87
C GLY A 22 17.60 -4.61 22.25
N GLY A 23 17.82 -3.60 23.08
CA GLY A 23 18.35 -2.32 22.63
C GLY A 23 19.85 -2.48 22.33
N SER A 24 20.23 -2.26 21.07
CA SER A 24 21.61 -2.13 20.53
C SER A 24 22.60 -3.31 20.67
N GLN A 25 22.61 -4.11 21.74
CA GLN A 25 23.75 -5.01 21.99
C GLN A 25 23.87 -6.22 21.05
N ASP A 26 22.76 -6.78 20.56
CA ASP A 26 22.76 -7.90 19.60
C ASP A 26 22.41 -7.46 18.16
N CYS A 27 22.40 -6.15 17.93
CA CYS A 27 22.02 -5.58 16.64
C CYS A 27 23.22 -5.32 15.74
N PHE A 28 24.34 -4.98 16.39
CA PHE A 28 25.58 -4.64 15.73
C PHE A 28 26.58 -5.77 15.94
N THR A 29 27.33 -6.09 14.89
CA THR A 29 28.54 -6.92 15.04
C THR A 29 29.51 -6.23 16.00
N ASP A 30 30.44 -6.99 16.59
CA ASP A 30 31.48 -6.47 17.51
C ASP A 30 32.29 -5.26 16.93
N ALA A 31 32.18 -5.00 15.63
CA ALA A 31 32.85 -3.92 14.91
C ALA A 31 32.05 -2.61 14.83
N GLY A 32 30.78 -2.56 15.22
CA GLY A 32 29.87 -1.43 14.96
C GLY A 32 29.24 -0.81 16.21
N THR A 33 29.21 0.52 16.31
CA THR A 33 28.38 1.24 17.30
C THR A 33 27.10 1.76 16.67
N GLU A 34 26.03 1.94 17.46
CA GLU A 34 24.76 2.52 16.98
C GLU A 34 24.98 3.84 16.23
N GLU A 35 25.78 4.76 16.79
CA GLU A 35 26.10 6.05 16.17
C GLU A 35 26.80 5.92 14.80
N TYR A 36 27.63 4.89 14.61
CA TYR A 36 28.30 4.66 13.33
C TYR A 36 27.38 3.94 12.34
N CYS A 37 26.77 2.86 12.79
CA CYS A 37 25.99 1.95 11.94
C CYS A 37 24.66 2.57 11.49
N CYS A 38 24.05 3.40 12.33
CA CYS A 38 22.83 4.13 12.04
C CYS A 38 23.09 5.51 11.39
N ASP A 39 24.34 5.88 11.07
CA ASP A 39 24.66 7.14 10.39
C ASP A 39 24.23 7.10 8.91
N THR A 40 22.96 7.47 8.69
CA THR A 40 22.38 7.52 7.34
C THR A 40 22.96 8.62 6.46
N ALA A 41 23.60 9.64 7.03
CA ALA A 41 24.28 10.67 6.26
C ALA A 41 25.57 10.10 5.65
N ARG A 42 26.24 9.19 6.35
CA ARG A 42 27.48 8.54 5.91
C ARG A 42 27.26 7.32 5.04
N HIS A 43 26.32 6.44 5.40
CA HIS A 43 26.17 5.12 4.78
C HIS A 43 24.97 5.02 3.82
N GLY A 44 24.12 6.05 3.78
CA GLY A 44 22.85 6.00 3.06
C GLY A 44 21.74 5.40 3.91
N PRO A 45 20.56 5.17 3.31
CA PRO A 45 19.32 4.97 4.07
C PRO A 45 19.16 3.59 4.71
N LEU A 46 20.05 2.65 4.39
CA LEU A 46 20.12 1.32 4.96
C LEU A 46 21.22 1.21 6.03
N GLY A 47 21.78 2.35 6.46
CA GLY A 47 22.94 2.39 7.35
C GLY A 47 24.12 1.60 6.77
N CYS A 48 25.06 1.18 7.62
CA CYS A 48 26.23 0.43 7.18
C CYS A 48 25.91 -1.08 7.05
N ASP A 49 25.85 -1.61 5.83
CA ASP A 49 25.52 -3.02 5.56
C ASP A 49 26.39 -4.05 6.32
N GLU A 50 27.63 -3.70 6.66
CA GLU A 50 28.57 -4.57 7.39
C GLU A 50 28.36 -4.56 8.91
N CYS A 51 27.51 -3.67 9.40
CA CYS A 51 27.26 -3.53 10.83
C CYS A 51 26.27 -4.55 11.39
N TRP A 52 25.41 -5.12 10.55
CA TRP A 52 24.26 -5.86 11.04
C TRP A 52 24.63 -7.30 11.40
N GLU A 53 24.22 -7.75 12.58
CA GLU A 53 24.21 -9.17 12.91
C GLU A 53 23.35 -9.96 11.92
N GLU A 54 23.64 -11.26 11.74
CA GLU A 54 23.02 -12.07 10.67
C GLU A 54 21.48 -12.03 10.76
N GLY A 55 20.84 -11.51 9.71
CA GLY A 55 19.37 -11.37 9.63
C GLY A 55 18.80 -10.09 10.22
N ARG A 56 19.62 -9.16 10.72
CA ARG A 56 19.21 -7.81 11.15
C ARG A 56 19.33 -6.79 10.03
N THR A 57 18.55 -5.71 10.14
CA THR A 57 18.57 -4.58 9.22
C THR A 57 18.67 -3.26 9.97
N TYR A 58 19.04 -2.18 9.26
CA TYR A 58 18.95 -0.81 9.79
C TYR A 58 17.59 -0.53 10.40
N GLU A 59 16.53 -1.01 9.79
CA GLU A 59 15.20 -0.78 10.31
C GLU A 59 14.92 -1.51 11.62
N ASP A 60 15.44 -2.72 11.79
CA ASP A 60 15.27 -3.49 13.02
C ASP A 60 16.07 -2.86 14.17
N CYS A 61 17.23 -2.28 13.85
CA CYS A 61 18.23 -1.87 14.83
C CYS A 61 18.23 -0.38 15.16
N CYS A 62 17.86 0.47 14.20
CA CYS A 62 17.95 1.93 14.32
C CYS A 62 16.59 2.63 14.34
N LEU A 63 15.50 1.96 13.91
CA LEU A 63 14.18 2.58 13.79
C LEU A 63 13.14 2.03 14.78
N VAL A 64 13.38 0.88 15.42
CA VAL A 64 12.50 0.37 16.47
C VAL A 64 12.85 1.04 17.80
N PRO A 65 11.88 1.60 18.54
CA PRO A 65 12.12 2.16 19.87
C PRO A 65 12.81 1.15 20.80
N GLN A 66 13.74 1.62 21.64
CA GLN A 66 14.46 0.77 22.60
C GLN A 66 13.53 0.15 23.67
N GLU A 67 12.36 0.74 23.90
CA GLU A 67 11.30 0.23 24.79
C GLU A 67 10.03 -0.08 23.99
N ASP A 68 9.30 -1.15 24.35
CA ASP A 68 8.03 -1.50 23.72
C ASP A 68 7.01 -0.37 23.93
N PRO A 69 6.48 0.24 22.88
CA PRO A 69 5.41 1.21 23.04
C PRO A 69 4.05 0.55 23.36
N CYS A 70 3.95 -0.78 23.35
CA CYS A 70 2.70 -1.49 23.57
C CYS A 70 2.30 -1.54 25.07
N ASN A 71 1.08 -1.11 25.37
CA ASN A 71 0.48 -1.23 26.70
C ASN A 71 -0.02 -2.67 26.95
N TRP A 72 0.91 -3.57 27.27
CA TRP A 72 0.63 -4.99 27.46
C TRP A 72 -0.28 -5.29 28.65
N GLU A 73 -0.27 -4.46 29.70
CA GLU A 73 -1.22 -4.60 30.83
C GLU A 73 -2.66 -4.43 30.35
N LYS A 74 -2.91 -3.43 29.48
CA LYS A 74 -4.22 -3.22 28.88
C LYS A 74 -4.61 -4.39 27.97
N VAL A 75 -3.74 -4.80 27.05
CA VAL A 75 -4.01 -5.94 26.14
C VAL A 75 -4.34 -7.20 26.94
N GLN A 76 -3.55 -7.51 27.96
CA GLN A 76 -3.77 -8.66 28.83
C GLN A 76 -5.10 -8.54 29.60
N SER A 77 -5.45 -7.35 30.10
CA SER A 77 -6.72 -7.15 30.81
C SER A 77 -7.93 -7.39 29.91
N GLN A 78 -7.86 -6.98 28.64
CA GLN A 78 -8.95 -7.17 27.68
C GLN A 78 -9.04 -8.63 27.23
N LEU A 79 -7.91 -9.22 26.84
CA LEU A 79 -7.85 -10.62 26.44
C LEU A 79 -8.15 -11.59 27.60
N GLY A 80 -7.81 -11.24 28.84
CA GLY A 80 -8.02 -12.06 30.03
C GLY A 80 -9.50 -12.36 30.33
N SER A 81 -10.43 -11.64 29.70
CA SER A 81 -11.87 -11.94 29.69
C SER A 81 -12.26 -13.11 28.78
N SER A 82 -11.36 -13.55 27.89
CA SER A 82 -11.52 -14.70 27.00
C SER A 82 -10.86 -15.97 27.58
N PRO A 83 -11.59 -17.09 27.74
CA PRO A 83 -11.08 -18.31 28.40
C PRO A 83 -9.80 -18.91 27.80
N GLY A 84 -9.53 -18.65 26.51
CA GLY A 84 -8.34 -19.16 25.80
C GLY A 84 -7.09 -18.33 26.07
N ALA A 85 -7.22 -17.01 26.20
CA ALA A 85 -6.08 -16.11 26.35
C ALA A 85 -5.56 -16.07 27.80
N THR A 86 -6.42 -16.26 28.81
CA THR A 86 -6.01 -16.36 30.22
C THR A 86 -4.96 -17.47 30.44
N LYS A 87 -5.05 -18.58 29.71
CA LYS A 87 -4.06 -19.68 29.78
C LYS A 87 -2.72 -19.34 29.13
N VAL A 88 -2.73 -18.54 28.06
CA VAL A 88 -1.51 -18.10 27.35
C VAL A 88 -0.72 -17.13 28.22
N PHE A 89 -1.39 -16.13 28.81
CA PHE A 89 -0.70 -15.16 29.66
C PHE A 89 -0.25 -15.75 31.01
N ALA A 90 -0.98 -16.73 31.56
CA ALA A 90 -0.59 -17.40 32.80
C ALA A 90 0.64 -18.31 32.65
N SER A 91 0.93 -18.82 31.46
CA SER A 91 2.12 -19.65 31.21
C SER A 91 3.36 -18.83 30.86
N LEU A 92 3.22 -17.55 30.49
CA LEU A 92 4.35 -16.68 30.10
C LEU A 92 5.36 -16.46 31.23
N SER A 93 4.92 -16.42 32.49
CA SER A 93 5.81 -16.24 33.64
C SER A 93 6.81 -17.38 33.79
N ASP A 94 6.45 -18.57 33.30
CA ASP A 94 7.19 -19.82 33.50
C ASP A 94 7.98 -20.25 32.25
N MET A 95 7.83 -19.55 31.12
CA MET A 95 8.52 -19.85 29.86
C MET A 95 9.97 -19.35 29.83
N HIS A 96 10.82 -19.91 28.97
CA HIS A 96 12.10 -19.28 28.65
C HIS A 96 11.89 -17.96 27.89
N PHE A 97 12.88 -17.07 27.96
CA PHE A 97 12.78 -15.72 27.41
C PHE A 97 12.43 -15.68 25.92
N GLU A 98 13.10 -16.49 25.09
CA GLU A 98 12.86 -16.57 23.64
C GLU A 98 11.44 -17.02 23.31
N ASP A 99 10.91 -17.99 24.07
CA ASP A 99 9.53 -18.47 23.92
C ASP A 99 8.51 -17.36 24.27
N ARG A 100 8.81 -16.53 25.28
CA ARG A 100 7.96 -15.38 25.64
C ARG A 100 7.92 -14.35 24.53
N ALA A 101 9.07 -13.99 23.95
CA ALA A 101 9.16 -13.02 22.86
C ALA A 101 8.35 -13.49 21.63
N PHE A 102 8.47 -14.77 21.27
CA PHE A 102 7.71 -15.36 20.18
C PHE A 102 6.19 -15.33 20.44
N VAL A 103 5.75 -15.67 21.66
CA VAL A 103 4.32 -15.63 22.02
C VAL A 103 3.78 -14.20 21.97
N MET A 104 4.52 -13.23 22.51
CA MET A 104 4.10 -11.83 22.51
C MET A 104 4.01 -11.26 21.10
N GLU A 105 4.95 -11.58 20.22
CA GLU A 105 4.87 -11.18 18.81
C GLU A 105 3.70 -11.85 18.09
N THR A 106 3.36 -13.10 18.46
CA THR A 106 2.17 -13.78 17.97
C THR A 106 0.88 -13.08 18.43
N VAL A 107 0.82 -12.66 19.71
CA VAL A 107 -0.31 -11.89 20.26
C VAL A 107 -0.42 -10.53 19.57
N ARG A 108 0.68 -9.78 19.45
CA ARG A 108 0.71 -8.50 18.71
C ARG A 108 0.22 -8.71 17.29
N SER A 109 0.75 -9.70 16.57
CA SER A 109 0.32 -10.02 15.21
C SER A 109 -1.18 -10.34 15.13
N GLY A 110 -1.76 -10.98 16.14
CA GLY A 110 -3.19 -11.22 16.23
C GLY A 110 -3.97 -9.93 16.47
N CYS A 111 -3.65 -9.21 17.54
CA CYS A 111 -4.31 -7.97 17.95
C CYS A 111 -4.19 -6.83 16.94
N CYS A 112 -3.10 -6.81 16.16
CA CYS A 112 -2.85 -5.82 15.13
C CYS A 112 -3.35 -6.28 13.74
N SER A 113 -3.86 -7.51 13.62
CA SER A 113 -4.46 -7.98 12.36
C SER A 113 -5.84 -7.35 12.13
N HIS A 114 -6.12 -7.02 10.86
CA HIS A 114 -7.44 -6.63 10.33
C HIS A 114 -8.27 -5.64 11.18
N TYR A 115 -8.21 -4.35 10.81
CA TYR A 115 -9.15 -3.32 11.29
C TYR A 115 -9.30 -3.25 12.82
N HIS A 116 -8.19 -3.43 13.54
CA HIS A 116 -8.08 -3.49 15.01
C HIS A 116 -9.02 -4.54 15.65
N VAL A 117 -8.45 -5.60 16.21
CA VAL A 117 -9.23 -6.61 16.94
C VAL A 117 -9.86 -5.94 18.16
N THR A 118 -11.19 -5.82 18.19
CA THR A 118 -11.93 -5.09 19.25
C THR A 118 -11.72 -5.73 20.62
N GLU A 119 -11.45 -7.04 20.65
CA GLU A 119 -11.08 -7.80 21.84
C GLU A 119 -9.73 -7.36 22.46
N CYS A 120 -8.89 -6.65 21.71
CA CYS A 120 -7.60 -6.13 22.20
C CYS A 120 -7.59 -4.62 22.46
N TRP A 121 -8.46 -3.84 21.78
CA TRP A 121 -8.30 -2.38 21.68
C TRP A 121 -9.55 -1.53 21.97
N ASN A 122 -10.65 -2.13 22.45
CA ASN A 122 -12.00 -1.58 22.78
C ASN A 122 -13.13 -2.01 21.81
N ASN A 123 -14.38 -1.91 22.28
CA ASN A 123 -15.63 -2.28 21.59
C ASN A 123 -16.10 -1.31 20.46
N SER A 124 -15.28 -0.33 20.04
CA SER A 124 -15.69 0.57 18.96
C SER A 124 -15.44 -0.11 17.61
N SER A 125 -16.51 -0.50 16.93
CA SER A 125 -16.46 -1.00 15.55
C SER A 125 -16.22 0.12 14.52
N SER A 126 -16.19 1.38 14.96
CA SER A 126 -15.99 2.53 14.09
C SER A 126 -14.54 2.60 13.62
N ILE A 127 -14.35 2.63 12.30
CA ILE A 127 -13.07 2.90 11.64
C ILE A 127 -12.48 4.29 12.01
N PHE A 128 -13.31 5.19 12.53
CA PHE A 128 -12.94 6.55 12.93
C PHE A 128 -12.47 6.66 14.39
N ASP A 129 -12.53 5.56 15.15
CA ASP A 129 -12.25 5.53 16.58
C ASP A 129 -11.20 4.47 16.92
N MET A 130 -9.93 4.83 16.66
CA MET A 130 -8.77 4.02 17.06
C MET A 130 -8.20 4.53 18.38
N SER A 131 -7.93 3.61 19.31
CA SER A 131 -7.31 3.97 20.58
C SER A 131 -5.82 4.29 20.39
N SER A 132 -5.31 5.28 21.13
CA SER A 132 -3.87 5.61 21.11
C SER A 132 -2.99 4.40 21.44
N ASP A 133 -3.44 3.52 22.36
CA ASP A 133 -2.74 2.26 22.68
C ASP A 133 -2.61 1.32 21.46
N TYR A 134 -3.63 1.22 20.61
CA TYR A 134 -3.57 0.43 19.38
C TYR A 134 -2.48 0.97 18.46
N VAL A 135 -2.49 2.28 18.23
CA VAL A 135 -1.58 2.90 17.27
C VAL A 135 -0.12 2.77 17.74
N GLN A 136 0.13 3.03 19.04
CA GLN A 136 1.46 2.87 19.64
C GLN A 136 1.93 1.42 19.59
N CYS A 137 1.07 0.44 19.92
CA CYS A 137 1.45 -0.98 19.93
C CYS A 137 1.66 -1.57 18.53
N CYS A 138 0.85 -1.18 17.56
CA CYS A 138 0.79 -1.83 16.25
C CYS A 138 1.67 -1.18 15.17
N PHE A 139 2.25 0.00 15.45
CA PHE A 139 3.15 0.72 14.55
C PHE A 139 4.44 1.18 15.24
N PRO A 140 5.14 0.32 16.00
CA PRO A 140 6.31 0.72 16.80
C PRO A 140 7.44 1.28 15.93
N LYS A 141 7.66 0.70 14.74
CA LYS A 141 8.68 1.14 13.79
C LYS A 141 8.37 2.52 13.21
N LEU A 142 7.10 2.80 12.90
CA LEU A 142 6.67 4.12 12.44
C LEU A 142 6.90 5.20 13.51
N VAL A 143 6.74 4.87 14.80
CA VAL A 143 7.04 5.81 15.91
C VAL A 143 8.50 6.26 15.86
N GLY A 144 9.46 5.33 15.74
CA GLY A 144 10.88 5.70 15.66
C GLY A 144 11.22 6.43 14.37
N MET A 145 10.61 6.04 13.24
CA MET A 145 10.75 6.73 11.96
C MET A 145 10.28 8.20 12.02
N LEU A 146 9.11 8.47 12.60
CA LEU A 146 8.55 9.83 12.70
C LEU A 146 9.34 10.75 13.64
N ARG A 147 10.11 10.18 14.58
CA ARG A 147 10.99 10.93 15.50
C ARG A 147 12.36 11.23 14.89
N SER A 148 12.70 10.59 13.78
CA SER A 148 13.99 10.70 13.12
C SER A 148 13.90 11.59 11.88
N PRO A 149 14.99 12.25 11.46
CA PRO A 149 15.00 12.96 10.19
C PRO A 149 14.68 12.00 9.01
N PRO A 150 13.88 12.42 8.01
CA PRO A 150 13.56 11.56 6.89
C PRO A 150 14.82 11.20 6.09
N PRO A 151 14.94 9.94 5.63
CA PRO A 151 16.09 9.53 4.83
C PRO A 151 16.18 10.31 3.53
N THR A 152 17.38 10.45 2.97
CA THR A 152 17.62 11.27 1.77
C THR A 152 16.78 10.85 0.57
N TRP A 153 16.61 9.55 0.31
CA TRP A 153 15.75 9.08 -0.78
C TRP A 153 14.30 9.53 -0.62
N LEU A 154 13.80 9.59 0.63
CA LEU A 154 12.42 10.00 0.91
C LEU A 154 12.28 11.50 0.69
N ARG A 155 13.25 12.30 1.16
CA ARG A 155 13.29 13.75 0.87
C ARG A 155 13.30 14.02 -0.63
N ASP A 156 14.13 13.30 -1.38
CA ASP A 156 14.21 13.42 -2.84
C ASP A 156 12.90 13.02 -3.51
N GLU A 157 12.21 11.99 -3.00
CA GLU A 157 10.93 11.54 -3.54
C GLU A 157 9.79 12.51 -3.21
N ILE A 158 9.75 13.07 -1.99
CA ILE A 158 8.81 14.14 -1.64
C ILE A 158 9.07 15.37 -2.51
N GLN A 159 10.33 15.76 -2.70
CA GLN A 159 10.68 16.86 -3.58
C GLN A 159 10.24 16.58 -5.02
N ARG A 160 10.50 15.38 -5.57
CA ARG A 160 10.02 14.98 -6.90
C ARG A 160 8.51 15.00 -7.00
N ALA A 161 7.81 14.52 -5.96
CA ALA A 161 6.37 14.52 -5.93
C ALA A 161 5.85 15.96 -6.00
N THR A 162 6.42 16.88 -5.21
CA THR A 162 5.90 18.24 -4.99
C THR A 162 6.45 19.32 -5.92
N ASN A 163 7.57 19.09 -6.59
CA ASN A 163 8.23 20.08 -7.43
C ASN A 163 7.36 20.51 -8.61
N GLY A 164 7.26 21.83 -8.81
CA GLY A 164 6.51 22.43 -9.92
C GLY A 164 4.99 22.39 -9.76
N ARG A 165 4.46 21.96 -8.60
CA ARG A 165 3.02 21.96 -8.34
C ARG A 165 2.48 23.36 -8.10
N ARG A 166 1.24 23.58 -8.54
CA ARG A 166 0.48 24.79 -8.20
C ARG A 166 0.07 24.81 -6.74
N GLU A 167 0.41 25.89 -6.04
CA GLU A 167 -0.20 26.21 -4.74
C GLU A 167 -1.67 26.60 -4.94
N SER A 168 -2.54 26.16 -4.02
CA SER A 168 -3.95 26.54 -4.02
C SER A 168 -4.27 27.51 -2.90
N SER A 169 -4.93 28.61 -3.26
CA SER A 169 -5.58 29.45 -2.25
C SER A 169 -6.84 28.74 -1.70
N PRO A 170 -7.22 28.95 -0.43
CA PRO A 170 -8.44 28.34 0.12
C PRO A 170 -9.71 28.62 -0.70
N GLY A 171 -9.83 29.80 -1.31
CA GLY A 171 -10.97 30.13 -2.18
C GLY A 171 -11.00 29.31 -3.48
N ALA A 172 -9.86 28.78 -3.94
CA ALA A 172 -9.82 27.88 -5.09
C ALA A 172 -10.37 26.50 -4.74
N LEU A 173 -10.10 25.99 -3.53
CA LEU A 173 -10.67 24.72 -3.05
C LEU A 173 -12.19 24.81 -2.91
N ASP A 174 -12.70 25.91 -2.35
CA ASP A 174 -14.15 26.14 -2.22
C ASP A 174 -14.84 26.26 -3.59
N ALA A 175 -14.22 26.94 -4.55
CA ALA A 175 -14.74 27.04 -5.92
C ALA A 175 -14.77 25.67 -6.62
N PHE A 176 -13.75 24.83 -6.41
CA PHE A 176 -13.70 23.48 -6.98
C PHE A 176 -14.74 22.55 -6.33
N GLU A 177 -14.97 22.66 -5.02
CA GLU A 177 -16.04 21.93 -4.30
C GLU A 177 -17.43 22.26 -4.89
N GLN A 178 -17.71 23.55 -5.12
CA GLN A 178 -18.96 24.00 -5.73
C GLN A 178 -19.12 23.43 -7.15
N GLN A 179 -18.04 23.42 -7.95
CA GLN A 179 -18.05 22.83 -9.28
C GLN A 179 -18.37 21.33 -9.25
N CYS A 180 -17.75 20.57 -8.34
CA CYS A 180 -18.02 19.14 -8.16
C CYS A 180 -19.48 18.86 -7.75
N SER A 181 -20.05 19.74 -6.91
CA SER A 181 -21.44 19.66 -6.46
C SER A 181 -22.43 19.89 -7.60
N LEU A 182 -22.22 20.94 -8.42
CA LEU A 182 -23.08 21.26 -9.57
C LEU A 182 -23.09 20.15 -10.64
N ILE A 183 -21.94 19.52 -10.90
CA ILE A 183 -21.85 18.37 -11.82
C ILE A 183 -22.68 17.20 -11.29
N SER A 184 -22.65 16.97 -9.98
CA SER A 184 -23.37 15.87 -9.33
C SER A 184 -24.90 16.05 -9.41
N GLU A 185 -25.39 17.29 -9.41
CA GLU A 185 -26.82 17.63 -9.51
C GLU A 185 -27.37 17.59 -10.95
N GLY A 186 -26.56 17.94 -11.95
CA GLY A 186 -26.97 18.00 -13.36
C GLY A 186 -27.10 16.65 -14.07
N MET A 187 -26.41 15.61 -13.59
CA MET A 187 -26.45 14.26 -14.18
C MET A 187 -27.57 13.40 -13.56
N GLY A 188 -28.76 13.49 -14.15
CA GLY A 188 -29.99 12.80 -13.70
C GLY A 188 -29.96 11.27 -13.72
N ASP A 189 -28.85 10.63 -14.08
CA ASP A 189 -28.69 9.17 -14.14
C ASP A 189 -27.68 8.58 -13.14
N GLY A 190 -27.07 9.42 -12.29
CA GLY A 190 -26.18 8.99 -11.22
C GLY A 190 -24.77 8.55 -11.65
N ARG A 191 -24.44 8.55 -12.94
CA ARG A 191 -23.17 7.97 -13.45
C ARG A 191 -21.94 8.89 -13.43
N GLY A 192 -22.11 10.18 -13.10
CA GLY A 192 -20.99 11.12 -12.93
C GLY A 192 -20.90 11.79 -11.56
N ARG A 193 -21.49 11.19 -10.51
CA ARG A 193 -21.42 11.71 -9.14
C ARG A 193 -20.14 11.20 -8.45
N GLY A 194 -19.37 12.08 -7.80
CA GLY A 194 -18.41 11.70 -6.75
C GLY A 194 -17.01 11.24 -7.16
N ALA A 195 -16.38 11.79 -8.22
CA ALA A 195 -15.01 11.43 -8.59
C ALA A 195 -13.91 11.92 -7.61
N PHE A 196 -14.20 12.98 -6.84
CA PHE A 196 -13.25 13.65 -5.94
C PHE A 196 -13.91 13.98 -4.61
N CYS A 197 -13.22 13.67 -3.50
CA CYS A 197 -13.66 13.98 -2.15
C CYS A 197 -12.70 14.94 -1.49
N ARG A 198 -13.22 16.02 -0.89
CA ARG A 198 -12.42 16.92 -0.07
C ARG A 198 -12.28 16.35 1.33
N ILE A 199 -11.04 16.18 1.77
CA ILE A 199 -10.69 15.76 3.12
C ILE A 199 -10.02 16.92 3.83
N GLN A 200 -10.51 17.20 5.04
CA GLN A 200 -9.93 18.20 5.92
C GLN A 200 -9.55 17.56 7.25
N MET A 201 -8.36 17.88 7.76
CA MET A 201 -7.91 17.50 9.09
C MET A 201 -7.47 18.76 9.83
N CYS A 202 -8.17 19.08 10.91
CA CYS A 202 -7.95 20.29 11.71
C CYS A 202 -7.95 19.96 13.19
N ARG A 203 -6.92 20.37 13.93
CA ARG A 203 -6.78 20.10 15.37
C ARG A 203 -7.05 18.63 15.74
N GLY A 204 -6.61 17.70 14.89
CA GLY A 204 -6.80 16.26 15.09
C GLY A 204 -8.19 15.71 14.72
N HIS A 205 -9.12 16.55 14.25
CA HIS A 205 -10.42 16.13 13.74
C HIS A 205 -10.39 16.02 12.21
N VAL A 206 -10.75 14.85 11.70
CA VAL A 206 -10.88 14.59 10.27
C VAL A 206 -12.34 14.76 9.85
N THR A 207 -12.58 15.52 8.78
CA THR A 207 -13.88 15.67 8.13
C THR A 207 -13.76 15.34 6.65
N VAL A 208 -14.75 14.65 6.12
CA VAL A 208 -14.89 14.37 4.69
C VAL A 208 -16.12 15.14 4.21
N GLN A 209 -15.95 16.05 3.25
CA GLN A 209 -17.08 16.81 2.72
C GLN A 209 -17.88 15.95 1.73
N THR A 210 -19.21 16.07 1.82
CA THR A 210 -20.20 15.07 1.34
C THR A 210 -20.62 15.19 -0.12
N SER A 211 -20.00 16.07 -0.92
CA SER A 211 -20.30 16.12 -2.37
C SER A 211 -19.90 14.81 -3.09
N CYS A 212 -19.14 13.94 -2.43
CA CYS A 212 -18.87 12.59 -2.86
C CYS A 212 -20.08 11.66 -2.72
N ASN A 213 -20.68 11.26 -3.84
CA ASN A 213 -21.54 10.08 -3.88
C ASN A 213 -20.68 8.82 -4.02
N ILE A 214 -20.70 7.99 -2.99
CA ILE A 214 -19.80 6.86 -2.83
C ILE A 214 -20.46 5.52 -3.24
N SER A 215 -21.75 5.56 -3.56
CA SER A 215 -22.59 4.39 -3.81
C SER A 215 -22.30 3.64 -5.14
N PHE A 216 -21.34 4.07 -5.96
CA PHE A 216 -21.14 3.51 -7.31
C PHE A 216 -19.92 2.58 -7.50
N MET A 217 -19.15 2.27 -6.45
CA MET A 217 -17.95 1.42 -6.57
C MET A 217 -17.95 0.21 -5.62
N ALA A 218 -19.08 -0.12 -5.01
CA ALA A 218 -19.27 -1.33 -4.18
C ALA A 218 -19.33 -2.60 -5.05
N GLY A 219 -18.19 -2.96 -5.62
CA GLY A 219 -17.98 -4.16 -6.42
C GLY A 219 -16.85 -5.02 -5.87
N GLY A 220 -16.90 -5.38 -4.58
CA GLY A 220 -16.08 -6.46 -4.03
C GLY A 220 -15.63 -6.29 -2.58
N THR A 221 -16.35 -6.97 -1.67
CA THR A 221 -15.92 -7.50 -0.35
C THR A 221 -15.27 -6.48 0.61
N SER A 222 -15.86 -6.11 1.75
CA SER A 222 -16.32 -6.99 2.83
C SER A 222 -17.28 -6.26 3.77
N ASN A 223 -18.20 -7.01 4.38
CA ASN A 223 -19.14 -6.58 5.41
C ASN A 223 -18.54 -5.62 6.45
N LEU A 224 -18.96 -4.35 6.41
CA LEU A 224 -19.09 -3.40 7.51
C LEU A 224 -20.28 -2.47 7.14
N ASP A 225 -20.94 -1.92 8.15
CA ASP A 225 -22.33 -1.43 8.16
C ASP A 225 -22.91 -0.81 6.87
N ARG A 226 -24.12 -1.24 6.53
CA ARG A 226 -24.97 -0.69 5.45
C ARG A 226 -25.36 0.79 5.63
N ASP A 227 -24.84 1.46 6.66
CA ASP A 227 -25.17 2.84 7.03
C ASP A 227 -24.04 3.84 6.73
N THR A 228 -22.85 3.41 6.29
CA THR A 228 -21.79 4.34 5.84
C THR A 228 -21.33 3.99 4.42
N ASP A 229 -21.92 4.65 3.42
CA ASP A 229 -21.44 4.65 2.03
C ASP A 229 -20.04 5.29 1.97
N VAL A 230 -18.94 4.58 2.31
CA VAL A 230 -17.55 5.08 2.23
C VAL A 230 -16.70 4.19 1.30
N HIS A 231 -15.94 4.80 0.37
CA HIS A 231 -15.13 4.09 -0.62
C HIS A 231 -13.92 3.51 0.11
N GLY A 232 -13.54 2.25 -0.17
CA GLY A 232 -12.44 1.58 0.53
C GLY A 232 -11.15 2.41 0.56
N TYR A 233 -10.82 3.08 -0.55
CA TYR A 233 -9.69 4.01 -0.59
C TYR A 233 -9.78 5.19 0.41
N LEU A 234 -10.95 5.81 0.55
CA LEU A 234 -11.15 6.90 1.52
C LEU A 234 -11.05 6.38 2.94
N GLU A 235 -11.63 5.21 3.22
CA GLU A 235 -11.52 4.55 4.52
C GLU A 235 -10.05 4.31 4.89
N ALA A 236 -9.27 3.72 3.98
CA ALA A 236 -7.85 3.47 4.19
C ALA A 236 -7.07 4.77 4.43
N PHE A 237 -7.39 5.83 3.69
CA PHE A 237 -6.74 7.13 3.84
C PHE A 237 -7.10 7.82 5.16
N VAL A 238 -8.38 7.89 5.53
CA VAL A 238 -8.83 8.49 6.81
C VAL A 238 -8.21 7.74 7.99
N ARG A 239 -8.15 6.41 7.92
CA ARG A 239 -7.46 5.60 8.91
C ARG A 239 -5.97 5.95 9.00
N ALA A 240 -5.30 6.12 7.86
CA ALA A 240 -3.91 6.56 7.85
C ALA A 240 -3.74 7.93 8.53
N LEU A 241 -4.64 8.90 8.29
CA LEU A 241 -4.62 10.19 8.98
C LEU A 241 -4.76 10.06 10.50
N HIS A 242 -5.64 9.19 10.99
CA HIS A 242 -5.79 8.94 12.42
C HIS A 242 -4.55 8.29 13.04
N ILE A 243 -3.92 7.33 12.34
CA ILE A 243 -2.63 6.75 12.77
C ILE A 243 -1.57 7.86 12.87
N LEU A 244 -1.44 8.68 11.83
CA LEU A 244 -0.45 9.75 11.80
C LEU A 244 -0.72 10.83 12.86
N ARG A 245 -1.98 11.17 13.12
CA ARG A 245 -2.39 12.08 14.21
C ARG A 245 -1.85 11.62 15.57
N ASP A 246 -1.96 10.33 15.86
CA ASP A 246 -1.66 9.78 17.19
C ASP A 246 -0.16 9.49 17.38
N LEU A 247 0.60 9.38 16.28
CA LEU A 247 2.04 9.09 16.33
C LEU A 247 2.94 10.30 16.06
N ALA A 248 2.50 11.24 15.22
CA ALA A 248 3.29 12.40 14.86
C ALA A 248 3.46 13.34 16.07
N GLN A 249 4.64 13.91 16.23
CA GLN A 249 4.91 14.92 17.27
C GLN A 249 4.30 16.27 16.89
N ASP A 250 4.27 16.58 15.60
CA ASP A 250 3.74 17.83 15.07
C ASP A 250 2.27 17.69 14.70
N SER A 251 1.48 18.75 14.93
CA SER A 251 0.09 18.81 14.50
C SER A 251 0.01 18.70 12.97
N LEU A 252 -0.65 17.67 12.45
CA LEU A 252 -0.89 17.50 11.02
C LEU A 252 -2.18 18.21 10.61
N GLU A 253 -2.08 19.16 9.68
CA GLU A 253 -3.23 19.84 9.07
C GLU A 253 -3.33 19.50 7.59
N VAL A 254 -4.54 19.16 7.14
CA VAL A 254 -4.79 18.74 5.75
C VAL A 254 -6.03 19.44 5.23
N ASP A 255 -5.99 19.95 4.00
CA ASP A 255 -7.17 20.38 3.24
C ASP A 255 -6.89 20.10 1.75
N MET A 256 -7.44 19.01 1.23
CA MET A 256 -7.11 18.53 -0.12
C MET A 256 -8.24 17.73 -0.76
N PHE A 257 -8.20 17.63 -2.09
CA PHE A 257 -9.05 16.73 -2.85
C PHE A 257 -8.36 15.40 -3.10
N ILE A 258 -9.08 14.30 -2.89
CA ILE A 258 -8.66 12.94 -3.20
C ILE A 258 -9.59 12.37 -4.26
N SER A 259 -9.03 11.82 -5.32
CA SER A 259 -9.78 11.07 -6.31
C SER A 259 -10.07 9.66 -5.81
N VAL A 260 -11.33 9.23 -5.94
CA VAL A 260 -11.75 7.84 -5.72
C VAL A 260 -11.75 7.01 -7.01
N GLN A 261 -11.24 7.57 -8.11
CA GLN A 261 -11.09 6.87 -9.38
C GLN A 261 -9.76 6.12 -9.44
N ASP A 262 -9.73 5.09 -10.29
CA ASP A 262 -8.54 4.27 -10.54
C ASP A 262 -7.34 5.05 -11.10
N MET A 263 -7.59 6.22 -11.69
CA MET A 263 -6.56 7.06 -12.31
C MET A 263 -7.06 8.47 -12.56
N VAL A 264 -6.19 9.46 -12.29
CA VAL A 264 -6.41 10.85 -12.73
C VAL A 264 -5.64 11.12 -14.03
N MET A 265 -6.36 11.52 -15.08
CA MET A 265 -5.79 11.76 -16.42
C MET A 265 -5.58 13.24 -16.78
N HIS A 266 -6.09 14.16 -15.96
CA HIS A 266 -6.02 15.61 -16.24
C HIS A 266 -5.54 16.41 -15.03
N ASN A 267 -4.98 17.59 -15.29
CA ASN A 267 -4.74 18.58 -14.24
C ASN A 267 -6.03 19.33 -13.96
N TYR A 268 -6.29 19.63 -12.69
CA TYR A 268 -7.44 20.42 -12.26
C TYR A 268 -7.02 21.82 -11.83
N SER A 269 -8.00 22.68 -11.53
CA SER A 269 -7.75 24.03 -11.02
C SER A 269 -7.10 24.04 -9.63
N VAL A 270 -7.17 22.90 -8.92
CA VAL A 270 -6.54 22.65 -7.62
C VAL A 270 -5.75 21.33 -7.67
N PRO A 271 -4.70 21.15 -6.84
CA PRO A 271 -4.06 19.85 -6.66
C PRO A 271 -5.07 18.81 -6.23
N VAL A 272 -5.06 17.69 -6.94
CA VAL A 272 -5.84 16.50 -6.61
C VAL A 272 -4.86 15.38 -6.32
N ALA A 273 -5.14 14.61 -5.29
CA ALA A 273 -4.38 13.44 -4.95
C ALA A 273 -5.04 12.16 -5.45
N SER A 274 -4.25 11.21 -5.92
CA SER A 274 -4.73 9.93 -6.45
C SER A 274 -3.62 8.89 -6.34
N PHE A 275 -3.97 7.60 -6.35
CA PHE A 275 -2.95 6.56 -6.33
C PHE A 275 -2.25 6.38 -7.70
N ASN A 276 -2.92 6.76 -8.80
CA ASN A 276 -2.39 6.70 -10.16
C ASN A 276 -2.65 8.01 -10.91
N SER A 277 -1.72 8.40 -11.78
CA SER A 277 -1.93 9.55 -12.65
C SER A 277 -1.25 9.43 -14.02
N TYR A 278 -1.67 10.20 -15.02
CA TYR A 278 -1.03 10.21 -16.33
C TYR A 278 0.36 10.89 -16.31
N LEU A 279 1.20 10.64 -17.32
CA LEU A 279 2.51 11.28 -17.38
C LEU A 279 2.42 12.81 -17.54
N GLU A 280 1.39 13.30 -18.22
CA GLU A 280 1.19 14.74 -18.52
C GLU A 280 0.37 15.48 -17.45
N THR A 281 0.22 14.90 -16.26
CA THR A 281 -0.46 15.51 -15.12
C THR A 281 0.49 15.78 -13.95
N PRO A 282 1.39 16.78 -14.06
CA PRO A 282 2.38 17.09 -13.02
C PRO A 282 1.76 17.61 -11.72
N ASP A 283 0.53 18.15 -11.75
CA ASP A 283 -0.12 18.71 -10.57
C ASP A 283 -0.79 17.65 -9.67
N VAL A 284 -0.82 16.38 -10.09
CA VAL A 284 -1.46 15.30 -9.34
C VAL A 284 -0.52 14.75 -8.27
N MET A 285 -1.02 14.68 -7.05
CA MET A 285 -0.30 14.13 -5.91
C MET A 285 -0.46 12.62 -5.84
N LEU A 286 0.64 11.89 -6.03
CA LEU A 286 0.63 10.44 -5.96
C LEU A 286 0.65 9.98 -4.50
N LEU A 287 -0.41 9.27 -4.12
CA LEU A 287 -0.60 8.68 -2.80
C LEU A 287 -0.29 7.17 -2.82
N PRO A 288 -0.01 6.56 -1.65
CA PRO A 288 0.03 5.11 -1.54
C PRO A 288 -1.28 4.44 -1.96
N ALA A 289 -1.20 3.24 -2.52
CA ALA A 289 -2.40 2.48 -2.88
C ALA A 289 -3.21 2.12 -1.62
N GLU A 290 -4.52 1.96 -1.76
CA GLU A 290 -5.46 1.64 -0.67
C GLU A 290 -4.92 0.60 0.30
N TRP A 291 -4.53 -0.55 -0.22
CA TRP A 291 -4.14 -1.69 0.58
C TRP A 291 -2.76 -1.52 1.24
N GLN A 292 -1.91 -0.60 0.75
CA GLN A 292 -0.63 -0.23 1.38
C GLN A 292 -0.86 0.54 2.68
N LEU A 293 -2.00 1.22 2.81
CA LEU A 293 -2.42 1.94 4.03
C LEU A 293 -3.20 1.05 5.01
N THR A 294 -3.39 -0.24 4.69
CA THR A 294 -4.12 -1.19 5.55
C THR A 294 -3.25 -2.37 5.98
N SER A 295 -3.78 -3.14 6.93
CA SER A 295 -3.18 -4.42 7.37
C SER A 295 -3.06 -5.48 6.25
N VAL A 296 -3.69 -5.26 5.09
CA VAL A 296 -3.57 -6.16 3.93
C VAL A 296 -2.11 -6.23 3.46
N ALA A 297 -1.44 -5.08 3.27
CA ALA A 297 -0.04 -5.03 2.89
C ALA A 297 0.86 -5.77 3.88
N GLN A 298 0.69 -5.51 5.18
CA GLN A 298 1.44 -6.17 6.25
C GLN A 298 1.35 -7.70 6.13
N ARG A 299 0.13 -8.24 5.91
CA ARG A 299 -0.06 -9.69 5.75
C ARG A 299 0.62 -10.23 4.50
N TYR A 300 0.51 -9.56 3.35
CA TYR A 300 1.15 -10.00 2.11
C TYR A 300 2.66 -9.99 2.23
N TYR A 301 3.26 -8.89 2.68
CA TYR A 301 4.70 -8.77 2.78
C TYR A 301 5.30 -9.71 3.81
N ARG A 302 4.69 -9.83 5.00
CA ARG A 302 5.12 -10.82 6.00
C ARG A 302 5.11 -12.23 5.43
N LYS A 303 4.04 -12.57 4.72
CA LYS A 303 3.90 -13.89 4.08
C LYS A 303 4.97 -14.13 3.02
N ILE A 304 5.24 -13.16 2.16
CA ILE A 304 6.32 -13.26 1.15
C ILE A 304 7.67 -13.41 1.85
N THR A 305 7.99 -12.55 2.81
CA THR A 305 9.26 -12.59 3.55
C THR A 305 9.50 -13.95 4.21
N LEU A 306 8.46 -14.58 4.78
CA LEU A 306 8.58 -15.88 5.44
C LEU A 306 8.66 -17.06 4.46
N LEU A 307 8.01 -16.97 3.30
CA LEU A 307 7.82 -18.11 2.41
C LEU A 307 8.73 -18.09 1.18
N ASP A 308 9.35 -16.96 0.85
CA ASP A 308 10.25 -16.83 -0.31
C ASP A 308 11.65 -17.36 0.00
N THR A 309 11.71 -18.66 0.30
CA THR A 309 12.92 -19.40 0.70
C THR A 309 13.46 -20.30 -0.41
N ILE A 310 12.79 -20.35 -1.57
CA ILE A 310 13.16 -21.20 -2.70
C ILE A 310 14.48 -20.68 -3.30
N PRO A 311 15.56 -21.48 -3.35
CA PRO A 311 16.82 -21.06 -3.95
C PRO A 311 16.64 -20.65 -5.41
N TRP A 312 17.39 -19.64 -5.85
CA TRP A 312 17.27 -19.09 -7.22
C TRP A 312 17.35 -20.18 -8.30
N ASP A 313 18.25 -21.15 -8.14
CA ASP A 313 18.47 -22.20 -9.14
C ASP A 313 17.35 -23.24 -9.21
N GLU A 314 16.53 -23.33 -8.16
CA GLU A 314 15.35 -24.21 -8.11
C GLU A 314 14.07 -23.53 -8.63
N LYS A 315 14.09 -22.21 -8.80
CA LYS A 315 12.95 -21.47 -9.36
C LYS A 315 12.76 -21.79 -10.85
N LEU A 316 11.50 -21.90 -11.27
CA LEU A 316 11.09 -22.19 -12.63
C LEU A 316 11.47 -21.03 -13.58
N PRO A 317 12.16 -21.30 -14.71
CA PRO A 317 12.61 -20.28 -15.66
C PRO A 317 11.51 -19.86 -16.65
N VAL A 318 10.30 -19.60 -16.14
CA VAL A 318 9.09 -19.27 -16.93
C VAL A 318 8.56 -17.92 -16.46
N VAL A 319 8.17 -17.06 -17.41
CA VAL A 319 7.44 -15.81 -17.13
C VAL A 319 6.04 -16.13 -16.68
N PHE A 320 5.73 -15.85 -15.42
CA PHE A 320 4.44 -16.18 -14.83
C PHE A 320 3.53 -14.97 -14.65
N TRP A 321 2.25 -15.15 -14.98
CA TRP A 321 1.21 -14.16 -14.70
C TRP A 321 -0.17 -14.79 -14.49
N ARG A 322 -0.92 -14.24 -13.52
CA ARG A 322 -2.33 -14.56 -13.26
C ARG A 322 -3.06 -13.29 -12.92
N GLY A 323 -4.14 -12.94 -13.61
CA GLY A 323 -4.91 -11.73 -13.30
C GLY A 323 -6.19 -11.61 -14.10
N GLY A 324 -7.08 -10.71 -13.67
CA GLY A 324 -8.28 -10.39 -14.44
C GLY A 324 -7.97 -9.51 -15.64
N LEU A 325 -8.92 -9.37 -16.56
CA LEU A 325 -8.86 -8.37 -17.65
C LEU A 325 -9.20 -6.94 -17.15
N GLY A 326 -8.80 -6.65 -15.92
CA GLY A 326 -9.24 -5.58 -15.02
C GLY A 326 -8.86 -4.14 -15.32
N ALA A 327 -8.20 -3.82 -16.44
CA ALA A 327 -7.57 -2.51 -16.60
C ALA A 327 -8.18 -1.70 -17.75
N ALA A 328 -9.31 -1.03 -17.45
CA ALA A 328 -9.98 -0.13 -18.39
C ALA A 328 -9.09 1.03 -18.88
N HIS A 329 -8.00 1.31 -18.16
CA HIS A 329 -7.04 2.40 -18.42
C HIS A 329 -5.69 1.94 -18.96
N SER A 330 -5.53 0.66 -19.32
CA SER A 330 -4.30 0.20 -19.98
C SER A 330 -4.25 0.72 -21.40
N PHE A 331 -3.33 1.66 -21.64
CA PHE A 331 -3.18 2.39 -22.89
C PHE A 331 -2.82 1.48 -24.06
N TRP A 332 -3.46 1.73 -25.20
CA TRP A 332 -3.33 0.97 -26.43
C TRP A 332 -2.06 1.33 -27.21
N SER A 333 -1.52 0.33 -27.90
CA SER A 333 -0.36 0.40 -28.78
C SER A 333 -0.70 -0.17 -30.16
N SER A 334 -1.69 0.40 -30.83
CA SER A 334 -1.95 0.06 -32.23
C SER A 334 -1.06 0.86 -33.21
N GLY A 335 -0.33 1.87 -32.71
CA GLY A 335 0.44 2.79 -33.56
C GLY A 335 -0.42 3.64 -34.50
N GLN A 336 -1.76 3.55 -34.43
CA GLN A 336 -2.70 4.32 -35.25
C GLN A 336 -3.58 5.29 -34.46
N ASP A 337 -3.52 5.25 -33.13
CA ASP A 337 -4.31 6.13 -32.29
C ASP A 337 -3.44 7.36 -31.94
N GLN A 338 -3.80 8.53 -32.50
CA GLN A 338 -3.27 9.81 -32.01
C GLN A 338 -3.69 9.98 -30.54
N PRO A 339 -2.84 10.55 -29.66
CA PRO A 339 -3.28 10.95 -28.33
C PRO A 339 -4.52 11.86 -28.47
N PRO A 340 -5.55 11.72 -27.62
CA PRO A 340 -6.73 12.58 -27.73
C PRO A 340 -6.32 14.04 -27.54
N ASP A 341 -6.77 14.92 -28.43
CA ASP A 341 -6.60 16.36 -28.27
C ASP A 341 -7.21 16.78 -26.92
N VAL A 342 -6.42 17.45 -26.08
CA VAL A 342 -6.87 17.97 -24.78
C VAL A 342 -7.85 19.12 -25.04
N PRO A 343 -9.15 19.01 -24.68
CA PRO A 343 -10.05 20.14 -24.86
C PRO A 343 -9.70 21.22 -23.84
N MET A 344 -9.42 22.43 -24.32
CA MET A 344 -9.16 23.63 -23.50
C MET A 344 -10.32 23.97 -22.54
N ASN A 345 -11.51 23.36 -22.74
CA ASN A 345 -12.74 23.67 -22.04
C ASN A 345 -13.41 22.35 -21.58
N CYS A 346 -13.18 21.96 -20.33
CA CYS A 346 -13.69 20.73 -19.71
C CYS A 346 -15.19 20.50 -19.91
N LYS A 347 -15.54 19.40 -20.56
CA LYS A 347 -16.72 18.59 -20.24
C LYS A 347 -16.24 17.18 -19.91
N LEU A 348 -16.53 16.69 -18.71
CA LEU A 348 -16.16 15.36 -18.20
C LEU A 348 -16.69 14.19 -19.05
N GLU A 349 -17.61 14.45 -19.97
CA GLU A 349 -18.28 13.42 -20.78
C GLU A 349 -17.48 12.97 -22.02
N ASP A 350 -16.52 13.76 -22.52
CA ASP A 350 -15.92 13.53 -23.84
C ASP A 350 -14.46 13.00 -23.85
N GLN A 351 -13.90 12.62 -22.70
CA GLN A 351 -12.47 12.30 -22.59
C GLN A 351 -12.11 10.82 -22.71
N PHE A 352 -12.75 10.06 -23.61
CA PHE A 352 -12.41 8.64 -23.74
C PHE A 352 -12.65 8.12 -25.16
N HIS A 353 -11.59 8.01 -25.95
CA HIS A 353 -11.48 6.85 -26.84
C HIS A 353 -11.00 5.63 -26.03
N GLN A 354 -11.74 5.29 -24.96
CA GLN A 354 -11.82 3.90 -24.54
C GLN A 354 -12.45 3.17 -25.71
N ARG A 355 -11.67 2.42 -26.50
CA ARG A 355 -12.31 1.32 -27.23
C ARG A 355 -12.87 0.41 -26.15
N ALA A 356 -14.19 0.44 -25.97
CA ALA A 356 -14.89 -0.40 -25.00
C ALA A 356 -14.37 -1.82 -25.15
N PHE A 357 -13.67 -2.29 -24.12
CA PHE A 357 -13.00 -3.57 -24.12
C PHE A 357 -14.06 -4.67 -24.02
N ASN A 358 -14.09 -5.56 -25.01
CA ASN A 358 -15.14 -6.55 -25.20
C ASN A 358 -14.58 -7.88 -25.72
N ALA A 359 -15.48 -8.85 -25.87
CA ALA A 359 -15.19 -10.20 -26.36
C ALA A 359 -14.40 -10.26 -27.69
N SER A 360 -14.49 -9.22 -28.52
CA SER A 360 -13.91 -9.18 -29.87
C SER A 360 -12.61 -8.39 -29.96
N ASN A 361 -12.21 -7.67 -28.91
CA ASN A 361 -10.98 -6.89 -28.90
C ASN A 361 -10.07 -7.16 -27.68
N TRP A 362 -10.38 -8.17 -26.87
CA TRP A 362 -9.70 -8.38 -25.60
C TRP A 362 -8.19 -8.66 -25.73
N TYR A 363 -7.80 -9.25 -26.84
CA TYR A 363 -6.43 -9.62 -27.17
C TYR A 363 -5.54 -8.45 -27.53
N TRP A 364 -6.10 -7.28 -27.83
CA TRP A 364 -5.31 -6.10 -28.15
C TRP A 364 -4.59 -5.55 -26.89
N HIS A 365 -5.10 -5.87 -25.70
CA HIS A 365 -4.66 -5.32 -24.42
C HIS A 365 -3.41 -6.05 -23.93
N PRO A 366 -2.45 -5.40 -23.23
CA PRO A 366 -1.21 -6.06 -22.80
C PRO A 366 -1.41 -7.40 -22.09
N ARG A 367 -2.35 -7.48 -21.13
CA ARG A 367 -2.76 -8.75 -20.49
C ARG A 367 -3.28 -9.80 -21.49
N GLY A 368 -4.07 -9.40 -22.47
CA GLY A 368 -4.61 -10.29 -23.50
C GLY A 368 -3.53 -10.81 -24.43
N ARG A 369 -2.64 -9.92 -24.91
CA ARG A 369 -1.46 -10.25 -25.70
C ARG A 369 -0.54 -11.23 -24.96
N LEU A 370 -0.28 -10.97 -23.68
CA LEU A 370 0.53 -11.84 -22.82
C LEU A 370 -0.08 -13.24 -22.70
N CYS A 371 -1.39 -13.34 -22.45
CA CYS A 371 -2.07 -14.64 -22.42
C CYS A 371 -2.02 -15.35 -23.78
N LEU A 372 -2.27 -14.65 -24.89
CA LEU A 372 -2.12 -15.25 -26.21
C LEU A 372 -0.70 -15.77 -26.45
N LEU A 373 0.33 -15.03 -26.02
CA LEU A 373 1.73 -15.45 -26.16
C LEU A 373 2.02 -16.78 -25.45
N SER A 374 1.36 -17.07 -24.32
CA SER A 374 1.51 -18.38 -23.65
C SER A 374 1.01 -19.58 -24.47
N THR A 375 0.21 -19.36 -25.53
CA THR A 375 -0.17 -20.43 -26.47
C THR A 375 0.92 -20.74 -27.50
N TYR A 376 1.87 -19.82 -27.69
CA TYR A 376 2.92 -19.92 -28.70
C TYR A 376 4.32 -20.15 -28.11
N SER A 377 4.53 -19.81 -26.83
CA SER A 377 5.82 -19.96 -26.14
C SER A 377 5.61 -20.67 -24.81
N SER A 378 6.37 -21.76 -24.60
CA SER A 378 6.45 -22.46 -23.31
C SER A 378 7.19 -21.67 -22.23
N ASP A 379 7.86 -20.58 -22.61
CA ASP A 379 8.58 -19.71 -21.67
C ASP A 379 7.64 -18.72 -20.96
N VAL A 380 6.35 -18.72 -21.32
CA VAL A 380 5.32 -17.85 -20.73
C VAL A 380 4.17 -18.69 -20.22
N ASP A 381 3.86 -18.57 -18.93
CA ASP A 381 2.65 -19.10 -18.31
C ASP A 381 1.77 -17.96 -17.80
N ALA A 382 0.85 -17.49 -18.66
CA ALA A 382 -0.02 -16.36 -18.38
C ALA A 382 -1.50 -16.71 -18.59
N LYS A 383 -2.34 -16.52 -17.55
CA LYS A 383 -3.77 -16.87 -17.62
C LYS A 383 -4.68 -15.81 -17.01
N ILE A 384 -5.84 -15.62 -17.63
CA ILE A 384 -6.93 -14.78 -17.14
C ILE A 384 -7.63 -15.48 -15.97
N THR A 385 -7.96 -14.72 -14.92
CA THR A 385 -8.62 -15.27 -13.72
C THR A 385 -10.01 -14.73 -13.44
N ASN A 386 -10.38 -13.59 -14.03
CA ASN A 386 -11.72 -13.03 -13.96
C ASN A 386 -11.97 -12.06 -15.13
N LEU A 387 -13.25 -11.78 -15.37
CA LEU A 387 -13.74 -10.86 -16.39
C LEU A 387 -14.38 -9.60 -15.77
N ASN A 388 -14.05 -9.25 -14.52
CA ASN A 388 -14.76 -8.23 -13.75
C ASN A 388 -14.69 -6.81 -14.36
N ALA A 389 -13.79 -6.56 -15.31
CA ALA A 389 -13.74 -5.30 -16.07
C ALA A 389 -14.50 -5.35 -17.41
N LEU A 390 -15.06 -6.50 -17.79
CA LEU A 390 -16.08 -6.59 -18.84
C LEU A 390 -17.45 -6.14 -18.28
N ARG A 391 -17.48 -5.04 -17.50
CA ARG A 391 -18.65 -4.55 -16.75
C ARG A 391 -19.86 -4.21 -17.63
N GLN A 392 -19.69 -4.18 -18.94
CA GLN A 392 -20.72 -3.86 -19.93
C GLN A 392 -21.13 -5.06 -20.79
N ILE A 393 -20.61 -6.27 -20.50
CA ILE A 393 -20.97 -7.47 -21.25
C ILE A 393 -22.12 -8.20 -20.54
N PRO A 394 -23.21 -8.51 -21.24
CA PRO A 394 -24.27 -9.39 -20.74
C PRO A 394 -23.73 -10.72 -20.19
N GLU A 395 -24.31 -11.26 -19.12
CA GLU A 395 -23.79 -12.46 -18.41
C GLU A 395 -23.58 -13.67 -19.35
N ASP A 396 -24.46 -13.86 -20.32
CA ASP A 396 -24.39 -14.93 -21.32
C ASP A 396 -23.16 -14.79 -22.24
N GLN A 397 -22.85 -13.56 -22.64
CA GLN A 397 -21.65 -13.24 -23.42
C GLN A 397 -20.39 -13.38 -22.57
N ALA A 398 -20.41 -12.95 -21.30
CA ALA A 398 -19.28 -13.14 -20.38
C ALA A 398 -18.97 -14.63 -20.16
N ALA A 399 -20.00 -15.46 -19.97
CA ALA A 399 -19.86 -16.91 -19.88
C ALA A 399 -19.36 -17.55 -21.19
N SER A 400 -19.72 -16.98 -22.35
CA SER A 400 -19.19 -17.41 -23.64
C SER A 400 -17.70 -17.09 -23.80
N VAL A 401 -17.28 -15.88 -23.41
CA VAL A 401 -15.86 -15.47 -23.41
C VAL A 401 -15.05 -16.35 -22.47
N GLN A 402 -15.52 -16.57 -21.24
CA GLN A 402 -14.85 -17.44 -20.30
C GLN A 402 -14.66 -18.85 -20.86
N ARG A 403 -15.73 -19.48 -21.39
CA ARG A 403 -15.62 -20.82 -22.01
C ARG A 403 -14.64 -20.85 -23.17
N THR A 404 -14.53 -19.77 -23.93
CA THR A 404 -13.55 -19.65 -25.02
C THR A 404 -12.12 -19.62 -24.47
N LEU A 405 -11.87 -18.83 -23.42
CA LEU A 405 -10.58 -18.77 -22.73
C LEU A 405 -10.22 -20.12 -22.10
N GLU A 406 -11.18 -20.82 -21.48
CA GLU A 406 -10.99 -22.16 -20.92
C GLU A 406 -10.59 -23.17 -22.00
N ARG A 407 -11.30 -23.20 -23.13
CA ARG A 407 -10.98 -24.08 -24.27
C ARG A 407 -9.61 -23.78 -24.88
N ALA A 408 -9.19 -22.53 -24.87
CA ALA A 408 -7.88 -22.09 -25.34
C ALA A 408 -6.76 -22.31 -24.31
N GLY A 409 -7.06 -22.80 -23.09
CA GLY A 409 -6.08 -22.95 -22.01
C GLY A 409 -5.63 -21.64 -21.36
N LEU A 410 -6.34 -20.54 -21.63
CA LEU A 410 -6.03 -19.16 -21.21
C LEU A 410 -6.73 -18.73 -19.92
N TRP A 411 -7.54 -19.61 -19.33
CA TRP A 411 -8.25 -19.36 -18.08
C TRP A 411 -7.63 -20.15 -16.92
N SER A 412 -7.56 -19.55 -15.74
CA SER A 412 -7.21 -20.22 -14.49
C SER A 412 -8.02 -19.64 -13.33
N ARG A 413 -8.04 -20.35 -12.20
CA ARG A 413 -8.48 -19.74 -10.94
C ARG A 413 -7.46 -18.71 -10.48
N GLY A 414 -7.88 -17.81 -9.58
CA GLY A 414 -6.94 -16.96 -8.85
C GLY A 414 -5.92 -17.82 -8.10
N HIS A 415 -4.66 -17.39 -8.12
CA HIS A 415 -3.58 -18.05 -7.39
C HIS A 415 -3.17 -17.19 -6.19
N PRO A 416 -2.91 -17.80 -5.02
CA PRO A 416 -2.35 -17.09 -3.89
C PRO A 416 -0.88 -16.70 -4.19
N VAL A 417 -0.33 -15.72 -3.47
CA VAL A 417 1.01 -15.17 -3.75
C VAL A 417 2.13 -16.22 -3.62
N GLU A 418 1.94 -17.25 -2.82
CA GLU A 418 2.88 -18.38 -2.64
C GLU A 418 3.19 -19.09 -3.95
N ASP A 419 2.19 -19.21 -4.82
CA ASP A 419 2.37 -19.85 -6.13
C ASP A 419 3.30 -19.04 -7.03
N PHE A 420 3.50 -17.75 -6.77
CA PHE A 420 4.35 -16.86 -7.55
C PHE A 420 5.82 -17.03 -7.16
N LEU A 421 6.10 -17.44 -5.92
CA LEU A 421 7.46 -17.52 -5.35
C LEU A 421 8.35 -18.52 -6.09
N LYS A 422 7.75 -19.53 -6.73
CA LYS A 422 8.46 -20.58 -7.48
C LYS A 422 9.00 -20.13 -8.83
N TYR A 423 8.71 -18.93 -9.32
CA TYR A 423 9.12 -18.48 -10.65
C TYR A 423 10.29 -17.51 -10.59
N LYS A 424 11.23 -17.64 -11.53
CA LYS A 424 12.34 -16.69 -11.72
C LYS A 424 11.85 -15.36 -12.29
N TYR A 425 10.74 -15.39 -13.02
CA TYR A 425 10.28 -14.28 -13.84
C TYR A 425 8.80 -13.99 -13.58
N LEU A 426 8.52 -12.76 -13.19
CA LEU A 426 7.17 -12.25 -13.02
C LEU A 426 6.99 -11.05 -13.95
N ILE A 427 5.79 -10.85 -14.48
CA ILE A 427 5.51 -9.74 -15.38
C ILE A 427 4.37 -8.89 -14.82
N ILE A 428 4.51 -7.58 -14.94
CA ILE A 428 3.47 -6.61 -14.64
C ILE A 428 3.08 -6.00 -15.99
N PRO A 429 2.16 -6.62 -16.76
CA PRO A 429 1.93 -6.27 -18.16
C PRO A 429 1.30 -4.89 -18.36
N ASP A 430 0.84 -4.26 -17.30
CA ASP A 430 0.27 -2.92 -17.28
C ASP A 430 0.41 -2.32 -15.88
N ILE A 431 0.02 -1.05 -15.74
CA ILE A 431 0.02 -0.45 -14.41
C ILE A 431 -1.04 -1.10 -13.53
N SER A 432 -0.56 -1.59 -12.39
CA SER A 432 -1.35 -2.24 -11.38
C SER A 432 -0.70 -2.01 -10.05
N ASP A 433 -1.50 -2.11 -9.01
CA ASP A 433 -1.05 -2.14 -7.63
C ASP A 433 -0.14 -3.35 -7.33
N ARG A 434 -0.03 -4.31 -8.24
CA ARG A 434 0.81 -5.51 -8.10
C ARG A 434 2.30 -5.23 -8.03
N LEU A 435 2.73 -4.06 -8.51
CA LEU A 435 4.11 -3.59 -8.41
C LEU A 435 4.68 -3.81 -7.00
N TYR A 436 3.95 -3.36 -5.99
CA TYR A 436 4.47 -3.26 -4.64
C TYR A 436 4.72 -4.64 -4.00
N TYR A 437 3.82 -5.62 -4.20
CA TYR A 437 4.03 -6.96 -3.65
C TYR A 437 4.86 -7.88 -4.56
N LEU A 438 4.78 -7.75 -5.89
CA LEU A 438 5.61 -8.57 -6.78
C LEU A 438 7.08 -8.17 -6.71
N SER A 439 7.38 -6.88 -6.51
CA SER A 439 8.76 -6.42 -6.33
C SER A 439 9.38 -6.85 -5.00
N TRP A 440 8.55 -7.29 -4.05
CA TRP A 440 9.00 -7.88 -2.79
C TRP A 440 9.53 -9.32 -2.95
N ILE A 441 9.07 -10.02 -3.98
CA ILE A 441 9.47 -11.41 -4.29
C ILE A 441 10.85 -11.38 -4.94
N ASN A 442 11.72 -12.32 -4.54
CA ASN A 442 13.01 -12.58 -5.15
C ASN A 442 12.82 -13.26 -6.53
N ALA A 443 12.35 -12.46 -7.48
CA ALA A 443 12.13 -12.79 -8.89
C ALA A 443 12.45 -11.55 -9.74
N VAL A 444 12.85 -11.78 -11.00
CA VAL A 444 13.00 -10.70 -11.96
C VAL A 444 11.62 -10.21 -12.39
N LEU A 445 11.40 -8.91 -12.29
CA LEU A 445 10.21 -8.26 -12.82
C LEU A 445 10.42 -7.80 -14.26
N PHE A 446 9.45 -8.10 -15.11
CA PHE A 446 9.31 -7.48 -16.43
C PHE A 446 8.23 -6.39 -16.36
N ILE A 447 8.59 -5.15 -16.71
CA ILE A 447 7.69 -3.99 -16.60
C ILE A 447 7.71 -3.18 -17.89
N PRO A 448 6.58 -3.02 -18.60
CA PRO A 448 6.50 -2.20 -19.80
C PRO A 448 6.57 -0.71 -19.49
N LYS A 449 7.04 0.05 -20.48
CA LYS A 449 6.84 1.50 -20.50
C LYS A 449 5.35 1.79 -20.36
N SER A 450 5.01 2.72 -19.50
CA SER A 450 3.64 3.12 -19.25
C SER A 450 3.52 4.64 -19.28
N ALA A 451 2.35 5.11 -19.71
CA ALA A 451 1.96 6.50 -19.63
C ALA A 451 1.32 6.86 -18.27
N VAL A 452 1.33 5.92 -17.31
CA VAL A 452 0.82 6.12 -15.96
C VAL A 452 1.98 6.22 -14.97
N LYS A 453 1.79 7.03 -13.93
CA LYS A 453 2.68 7.22 -12.79
C LYS A 453 2.03 6.61 -11.55
N GLN A 454 2.88 5.99 -10.75
CA GLN A 454 2.59 5.46 -9.41
C GLN A 454 3.67 5.99 -8.47
N TRP A 455 3.33 6.18 -7.19
CA TRP A 455 4.32 6.62 -6.21
C TRP A 455 5.47 5.58 -6.11
N GLY A 456 6.70 6.06 -5.92
CA GLY A 456 7.87 5.20 -5.76
C GLY A 456 8.35 4.44 -7.02
N MET A 457 7.64 4.49 -8.16
CA MET A 457 8.14 3.96 -9.43
C MET A 457 9.46 4.61 -9.86
N SER A 458 9.65 5.89 -9.52
CA SER A 458 10.87 6.67 -9.73
C SER A 458 12.09 6.13 -8.95
N LEU A 459 11.87 5.34 -7.89
CA LEU A 459 12.92 4.71 -7.08
C LEU A 459 13.41 3.41 -7.73
N LEU A 460 12.63 2.83 -8.66
CA LEU A 460 12.99 1.63 -9.39
C LEU A 460 13.78 1.97 -10.67
N GLN A 461 14.95 1.35 -10.85
CA GLN A 461 15.84 1.62 -11.97
C GLN A 461 15.80 0.47 -13.00
N PRO A 462 15.60 0.76 -14.30
CA PRO A 462 15.69 -0.25 -15.34
C PRO A 462 17.04 -0.96 -15.33
N TRP A 463 17.04 -2.27 -15.59
CA TRP A 463 18.21 -3.17 -15.57
C TRP A 463 18.94 -3.31 -14.22
N LYS A 464 18.46 -2.64 -13.18
CA LYS A 464 18.92 -2.80 -11.79
C LYS A 464 17.85 -3.46 -10.91
N HIS A 465 16.61 -2.99 -11.00
CA HIS A 465 15.48 -3.51 -10.20
C HIS A 465 14.44 -4.25 -11.06
N TYR A 466 14.46 -4.08 -12.38
CA TYR A 466 13.55 -4.78 -13.29
C TYR A 466 14.09 -4.79 -14.72
N ILE A 467 13.59 -5.69 -15.56
CA ILE A 467 13.82 -5.67 -17.00
C ILE A 467 12.71 -4.83 -17.64
N PRO A 468 13.03 -3.66 -18.24
CA PRO A 468 12.01 -2.85 -18.90
C PRO A 468 11.45 -3.59 -20.12
N LEU A 469 10.25 -3.28 -20.58
CA LEU A 469 9.66 -3.76 -21.83
C LEU A 469 9.14 -2.58 -22.66
N GLU A 470 8.93 -2.77 -23.95
CA GLU A 470 8.11 -1.85 -24.73
C GLU A 470 6.65 -1.91 -24.26
N HIS A 471 5.96 -0.78 -24.40
CA HIS A 471 4.56 -0.61 -23.98
C HIS A 471 3.60 -1.67 -24.53
N ASP A 472 3.94 -2.27 -25.67
CA ASP A 472 3.12 -3.22 -26.42
C ASP A 472 3.53 -4.70 -26.22
N LEU A 473 4.53 -4.93 -25.36
CA LEU A 473 5.19 -6.22 -25.10
C LEU A 473 5.91 -6.82 -26.33
N GLY A 474 6.15 -6.03 -27.39
CA GLY A 474 6.71 -6.51 -28.65
C GLY A 474 8.14 -7.06 -28.53
N ASP A 475 8.87 -6.68 -27.49
CA ASP A 475 10.24 -7.11 -27.18
C ASP A 475 10.31 -8.19 -26.08
N LEU A 476 9.17 -8.68 -25.58
CA LEU A 476 9.11 -9.63 -24.46
C LEU A 476 9.89 -10.92 -24.76
N VAL A 477 9.68 -11.54 -25.93
CA VAL A 477 10.36 -12.81 -26.30
C VAL A 477 11.88 -12.63 -26.34
N ALA A 478 12.36 -11.52 -26.90
CA ALA A 478 13.79 -11.23 -26.95
C ALA A 478 14.38 -11.04 -25.54
N LYS A 479 13.63 -10.38 -24.64
CA LYS A 479 14.08 -10.15 -23.26
C LYS A 479 13.99 -11.41 -22.38
N ILE A 480 13.08 -12.32 -22.66
CA ILE A 480 13.07 -13.68 -22.08
C ILE A 480 14.34 -14.43 -22.49
N ALA A 481 14.67 -14.45 -23.78
CA ALA A 481 15.89 -15.12 -24.27
C ALA A 481 17.18 -14.52 -23.67
N TRP A 482 17.20 -13.19 -23.49
CA TRP A 482 18.28 -12.52 -22.76
C TRP A 482 18.36 -13.00 -21.31
N ALA A 483 17.22 -13.03 -20.59
CA ALA A 483 17.18 -13.44 -19.19
C ALA A 483 17.65 -14.89 -19.00
N GLN A 484 17.21 -15.80 -19.87
CA GLN A 484 17.63 -17.20 -19.86
C GLN A 484 19.14 -17.38 -20.08
N SER A 485 19.77 -16.53 -20.90
CA SER A 485 21.23 -16.56 -21.14
C SER A 485 22.07 -15.78 -20.12
N HIS A 486 21.44 -14.98 -19.24
CA HIS A 486 22.13 -14.09 -18.29
C HIS A 486 21.68 -14.33 -16.83
N GLN A 487 21.70 -15.58 -16.37
CA GLN A 487 21.18 -15.97 -15.05
C GLN A 487 21.80 -15.22 -13.88
N GLU A 488 23.11 -14.94 -13.90
CA GLU A 488 23.76 -14.18 -12.82
C GLU A 488 23.32 -12.71 -12.79
N ALA A 489 23.04 -12.12 -13.97
CA ALA A 489 22.48 -10.78 -14.02
C ALA A 489 21.04 -10.78 -13.48
N CYS A 490 20.23 -11.76 -13.86
CA CYS A 490 18.88 -11.92 -13.34
C CYS A 490 18.84 -12.11 -11.83
N ARG A 491 19.72 -12.95 -11.27
CA ARG A 491 19.84 -13.17 -9.83
C ARG A 491 20.13 -11.85 -9.09
N ARG A 492 21.06 -11.03 -9.63
CA ARG A 492 21.34 -9.70 -9.07
C ARG A 492 20.15 -8.75 -9.16
N ILE A 493 19.49 -8.67 -10.32
CA ILE A 493 18.33 -7.79 -10.52
C ILE A 493 17.20 -8.14 -9.53
N ALA A 494 16.88 -9.44 -9.40
CA ALA A 494 15.86 -9.93 -8.47
C ALA A 494 16.18 -9.59 -7.01
N ALA A 495 17.43 -9.86 -6.59
CA ALA A 495 17.88 -9.57 -5.23
C ALA A 495 17.86 -8.06 -4.92
N GLN A 496 18.33 -7.22 -5.86
CA GLN A 496 18.33 -5.77 -5.69
C GLN A 496 16.90 -5.19 -5.65
N ALA A 497 15.98 -5.70 -6.47
CA ALA A 497 14.58 -5.31 -6.45
C ALA A 497 13.92 -5.66 -5.10
N SER A 498 14.05 -6.92 -4.68
CA SER A 498 13.46 -7.41 -3.43
C SER A 498 14.01 -6.68 -2.20
N ALA A 499 15.32 -6.46 -2.14
CA ALA A 499 15.95 -5.71 -1.06
C ALA A 499 15.45 -4.26 -1.02
N LEU A 500 15.41 -3.56 -2.17
CA LEU A 500 14.92 -2.19 -2.22
C LEU A 500 13.43 -2.11 -1.83
N SER A 501 12.57 -2.97 -2.38
CA SER A 501 11.13 -2.93 -2.11
C SER A 501 10.81 -3.19 -0.64
N ARG A 502 11.56 -4.07 0.03
CA ARG A 502 11.46 -4.29 1.48
C ARG A 502 11.70 -3.00 2.28
N HIS A 503 12.60 -2.16 1.79
CA HIS A 503 12.90 -0.87 2.38
C HIS A 503 11.84 0.19 2.04
N ILE A 504 11.47 0.35 0.77
CA ILE A 504 10.69 1.52 0.32
C ILE A 504 9.16 1.32 0.29
N PHE A 505 8.67 0.08 0.24
CA PHE A 505 7.23 -0.20 0.11
C PHE A 505 6.61 -0.83 1.35
N SER A 506 7.33 -0.88 2.47
CA SER A 506 6.77 -1.39 3.73
C SER A 506 5.58 -0.53 4.19
N PRO A 507 4.67 -1.09 4.99
CA PRO A 507 3.48 -0.36 5.43
C PRO A 507 3.84 0.86 6.29
N ASP A 508 4.85 0.73 7.17
CA ASP A 508 5.38 1.85 7.95
C ASP A 508 5.96 2.93 7.02
N VAL A 509 6.72 2.55 5.99
CA VAL A 509 7.31 3.52 5.04
C VAL A 509 6.25 4.15 4.14
N SER A 510 5.18 3.44 3.81
CA SER A 510 4.04 4.00 3.07
C SER A 510 3.34 5.09 3.90
N LEU A 511 3.17 4.87 5.21
CA LEU A 511 2.64 5.87 6.14
C LEU A 511 3.63 7.03 6.37
N LEU A 512 4.93 6.75 6.47
CA LEU A 512 5.98 7.76 6.60
C LEU A 512 6.04 8.67 5.36
N TYR A 513 5.96 8.08 4.16
CA TYR A 513 5.85 8.83 2.91
C TYR A 513 4.61 9.71 2.92
N LEU A 514 3.45 9.16 3.29
CA LEU A 514 2.21 9.93 3.40
C LEU A 514 2.36 11.11 4.38
N TYR A 515 2.95 10.89 5.56
CA TYR A 515 3.20 11.95 6.54
C TYR A 515 4.03 13.09 5.97
N HIS A 516 5.21 12.79 5.43
CA HIS A 516 6.10 13.83 4.90
C HIS A 516 5.53 14.49 3.64
N LEU A 517 4.77 13.77 2.83
CA LEU A 517 4.04 14.33 1.71
C LEU A 517 3.03 15.36 2.21
N LEU A 518 2.17 15.01 3.17
CA LEU A 518 1.19 15.94 3.73
C LEU A 518 1.87 17.13 4.42
N LYS A 519 2.91 16.90 5.22
CA LYS A 519 3.73 17.96 5.83
C LYS A 519 4.35 18.92 4.81
N SER A 520 4.81 18.42 3.68
CA SER A 520 5.37 19.28 2.62
C SER A 520 4.31 20.16 1.93
N GLN A 521 3.02 19.85 2.10
CA GLN A 521 1.91 20.67 1.60
C GLN A 521 1.37 21.64 2.65
N GLU A 522 1.81 21.52 3.91
CA GLU A 522 1.44 22.43 4.99
C GLU A 522 2.17 23.77 4.87
N VAL A 523 1.81 24.68 3.95
CA VAL A 523 2.16 26.10 4.15
C VAL A 523 1.10 27.07 3.56
N SER A 524 0.69 28.04 4.40
CA SER A 524 -0.14 29.25 4.16
C SER A 524 -1.65 29.18 4.46
N SER A 525 -2.22 28.04 4.84
CA SER A 525 -3.67 27.94 5.04
C SER A 525 -4.07 28.14 6.49
N GLY A 526 -4.72 29.27 6.78
CA GLY A 526 -5.68 29.36 7.88
C GLY A 526 -6.91 28.48 7.66
N ALA A 527 -6.73 27.21 7.28
CA ALA A 527 -7.77 26.22 7.02
C ALA A 527 -8.62 26.01 8.27
N CYS A 528 -7.97 25.90 9.43
CA CYS A 528 -8.66 25.75 10.70
C CYS A 528 -9.23 27.08 11.27
N ASN A 529 -8.80 28.24 10.76
CA ASN A 529 -9.30 29.55 11.21
C ASN A 529 -10.63 29.96 10.55
N ARG A 530 -11.16 29.19 9.59
CA ARG A 530 -12.33 29.57 8.79
C ARG A 530 -13.55 28.67 8.93
N ASP A 531 -13.42 27.47 9.49
CA ASP A 531 -14.57 26.57 9.66
C ASP A 531 -15.31 26.92 10.97
N THR A 532 -16.44 27.62 10.85
CA THR A 532 -17.30 28.02 11.97
C THR A 532 -17.78 26.83 12.80
N ARG A 533 -17.84 25.62 12.21
CA ARG A 533 -18.24 24.39 12.92
C ARG A 533 -17.26 23.95 14.01
N PHE A 534 -15.99 24.39 13.94
CA PHE A 534 -14.97 24.11 14.96
C PHE A 534 -14.78 25.26 15.95
N ASN A 535 -15.26 26.47 15.63
CA ASN A 535 -15.25 27.61 16.55
C ASN A 535 -16.36 27.53 17.63
N ASP A 536 -17.41 26.73 17.40
CA ASP A 536 -18.56 26.63 18.33
C ASP A 536 -18.40 25.57 19.44
N ARG A 537 -17.22 24.93 19.59
CA ARG A 537 -16.97 23.89 20.62
C ARG A 537 -16.09 24.34 21.80
N GLU A 538 -15.70 25.61 21.86
CA GLU A 538 -15.00 26.21 23.02
C GLU A 538 -15.92 27.12 23.87
N GLY A 539 -17.23 26.80 23.92
CA GLY A 539 -18.22 27.49 24.76
C GLY A 539 -18.58 26.74 26.03
#